data_AF-A0A966NTR9-F1
#
_entry.id   AF-A0A966NTR9-F1
#
_cell.length_a   1.000
_cell.length_b   1.000
_cell.length_c   1.000
_cell.angle_alpha   90.00
_cell.angle_beta   90.00
_cell.angle_gamma   90.00
#
_symmetry.space_group_name_H-M   'P 1'
#
loop_
_entity.id
_entity.type
_entity.pdbx_description
1 polymer ?
#
loop_
_entity_poly.entity_id
_entity_poly.type
_entity_poly.pdbx_seq_one_letter_code
_entity_poly.pdbx_strand_id
1 'polypeptide(L)' 'MFLGEDLLAWLVLAFGGAMAVGNVLALVRPPQNRQGSTELAKPPVVRTVTFALVGAIAAVWALGSLIGG' A
#
# COMPACT_ATOMS: atom_id res chain seq x y z
N MET A 1 -2.58 17.15 -22.46
CA MET A 1 -1.77 16.15 -21.72
C MET A 1 -2.75 15.36 -20.85
N PHE A 2 -2.89 14.04 -21.03
CA PHE A 2 -4.02 13.24 -20.55
C PHE A 2 -4.21 13.19 -19.01
N LEU A 3 -3.18 13.51 -18.23
CA LEU A 3 -3.22 13.53 -16.75
C LEU A 3 -3.03 14.94 -16.15
N GLY A 4 -3.04 16.01 -16.94
CA GLY A 4 -2.78 17.42 -16.57
C GLY A 4 -2.80 17.78 -15.08
N GLU A 5 -3.98 18.08 -14.54
CA GLU A 5 -4.20 18.55 -13.16
C GLU A 5 -4.25 17.41 -12.13
N ASP A 6 -4.70 16.23 -12.54
CA ASP A 6 -4.95 15.08 -11.67
C ASP A 6 -3.84 14.03 -11.66
N LEU A 7 -2.71 14.29 -12.32
CA LEU A 7 -1.59 13.35 -12.45
C LEU A 7 -1.16 12.83 -11.09
N LEU A 8 -1.00 13.74 -10.14
CA LEU A 8 -0.59 13.41 -8.79
C LEU A 8 -1.65 12.56 -8.10
N ALA A 9 -2.93 12.89 -8.23
CA ALA A 9 -4.02 12.13 -7.63
C ALA A 9 -4.07 10.70 -8.19
N TRP A 10 -3.96 10.53 -9.50
CA TRP A 10 -3.89 9.20 -10.13
C TRP A 10 -2.68 8.38 -9.68
N LEU A 11 -1.50 9.01 -9.59
CA LEU A 11 -0.29 8.34 -9.10
C LEU A 11 -0.41 7.93 -7.64
N VAL A 12 -0.90 8.82 -6.78
CA VAL A 12 -1.10 8.57 -5.36
C VAL A 12 -2.16 7.50 -5.13
N LEU A 13 -3.24 7.50 -5.91
CA LEU A 13 -4.27 6.47 -5.84
C LEU A 13 -3.69 5.09 -6.23
N ALA A 14 -2.93 5.03 -7.33
CA ALA A 14 -2.32 3.79 -7.79
C ALA A 14 -1.31 3.24 -6.77
N PHE A 15 -0.38 4.09 -6.29
CA PHE A 15 0.62 3.69 -5.30
C PHE A 15 0.00 3.36 -3.94
N GLY A 16 -0.92 4.20 -3.45
CA GLY A 16 -1.62 3.99 -2.19
C GLY A 16 -2.44 2.70 -2.20
N GLY A 17 -3.19 2.47 -3.27
CA GLY A 17 -3.98 1.25 -3.46
C GLY A 17 -3.10 0.01 -3.53
N ALA A 18 -2.03 0.03 -4.33
CA ALA A 18 -1.09 -1.08 -4.43
C ALA A 18 -0.42 -1.40 -3.09
N MET A 19 -0.02 -0.37 -2.34
CA MET A 19 0.62 -0.51 -1.02
C MET A 19 -0.35 -1.07 0.03
N ALA A 20 -1.60 -0.60 0.05
CA ALA A 20 -2.62 -1.11 0.95
C ALA A 20 -2.93 -2.60 0.65
N VAL A 21 -3.26 -2.90 -0.61
CA VAL A 21 -3.63 -4.26 -1.03
C VAL A 21 -2.45 -5.22 -0.87
N GLY A 22 -1.24 -4.84 -1.30
CA GLY A 22 -0.05 -5.69 -1.20
C GLY A 22 0.30 -6.07 0.24
N ASN A 23 0.25 -5.10 1.17
CA ASN A 23 0.54 -5.37 2.59
C ASN A 23 -0.56 -6.19 3.26
N VAL A 24 -1.83 -5.95 2.94
CA VAL A 24 -2.96 -6.77 3.44
C VAL A 24 -2.85 -8.20 2.93
N LEU A 25 -2.57 -8.40 1.64
CA LEU A 25 -2.39 -9.73 1.06
C LEU A 25 -1.17 -10.46 1.65
N ALA A 26 -0.09 -9.76 1.94
CA ALA A 26 1.07 -10.34 2.61
C ALA A 26 0.75 -10.80 4.05
N LEU A 27 -0.22 -10.16 4.72
CA LEU A 27 -0.67 -10.55 6.05
C LEU A 27 -1.66 -11.72 6.01
N VAL A 28 -2.59 -11.73 5.05
CA VAL A 28 -3.59 -12.80 4.86
C VAL A 28 -2.97 -14.07 4.31
N ARG A 29 -2.06 -13.94 3.35
CA ARG A 29 -1.37 -15.07 2.70
C ARG A 29 0.15 -14.87 2.81
N PRO A 30 0.71 -15.08 4.01
CA PRO A 30 2.15 -14.97 4.20
C PRO A 30 2.89 -15.98 3.32
N PRO A 31 4.02 -15.58 2.70
CA PRO A 31 4.79 -16.46 1.84
C PRO A 31 5.32 -17.66 2.66
N GLN A 32 5.13 -18.86 2.11
CA GLN A 32 5.49 -20.14 2.75
C GLN A 32 6.99 -20.41 2.72
N ASN A 33 7.72 -19.77 1.80
CA ASN A 33 9.14 -20.02 1.57
C ASN A 33 9.99 -18.94 2.27
N ARG A 34 10.05 -19.03 3.60
CA ARG A 34 11.00 -18.29 4.44
C ARG A 34 12.40 -18.89 4.28
N GLN A 35 13.06 -18.57 3.17
CA GLN A 35 14.40 -19.07 2.87
C GLN A 35 15.44 -18.24 3.62
N GLY A 36 15.75 -18.63 4.86
CA GLY A 36 16.91 -18.07 5.57
C GLY A 36 16.95 -18.44 7.04
N SER A 37 18.05 -19.07 7.46
CA SER A 37 18.40 -19.34 8.86
C SER A 37 18.62 -18.08 9.72
N THR A 38 18.45 -16.89 9.14
CA THR A 38 18.62 -15.56 9.75
C THR A 38 17.30 -14.79 9.89
N GLU A 39 16.15 -15.40 9.54
CA GLU A 39 14.85 -14.73 9.70
C GLU A 39 14.43 -14.69 11.18
N LEU A 40 13.97 -13.52 11.64
CA LEU A 40 13.46 -13.37 13.01
C LEU A 40 12.29 -14.32 13.25
N ALA A 41 12.24 -14.93 14.45
CA ALA A 41 11.17 -15.81 14.89
C ALA A 41 9.76 -15.19 14.77
N LYS A 42 9.66 -13.86 14.73
CA LYS A 42 8.45 -13.11 14.41
C LYS A 42 8.78 -12.00 13.41
N PRO A 43 8.15 -11.97 12.23
CA PRO A 43 8.34 -10.87 11.28
C PRO A 43 7.85 -9.54 11.89
N PRO A 44 8.42 -8.39 11.47
CA PRO A 44 8.05 -7.08 12.00
C PRO A 44 6.67 -6.62 11.49
N VAL A 45 5.61 -7.22 12.06
CA VAL A 45 4.20 -6.98 11.71
C VAL A 45 3.84 -5.50 11.79
N VAL A 46 4.41 -4.78 12.77
CA VAL A 46 4.20 -3.34 12.95
C VAL A 46 4.52 -2.58 11.66
N ARG A 47 5.65 -2.89 11.01
CA ARG A 47 6.08 -2.22 9.78
C ARG A 47 5.08 -2.46 8.64
N THR A 48 4.63 -3.70 8.46
CA THR A 48 3.65 -4.07 7.43
C THR A 48 2.31 -3.36 7.62
N VAL A 49 1.81 -3.30 8.86
CA VAL A 49 0.55 -2.62 9.18
C VAL A 49 0.68 -1.11 8.96
N THR A 50 1.80 -0.50 9.37
CA THR A 50 2.03 0.95 9.14
C THR A 50 1.98 1.30 7.65
N PHE A 51 2.67 0.54 6.79
CA PHE A 51 2.63 0.81 5.35
C PHE A 51 1.26 0.53 4.74
N ALA A 52 0.53 -0.49 5.21
CA ALA A 52 -0.85 -0.71 4.78
C ALA A 52 -1.75 0.49 5.07
N LEU A 53 -1.66 1.06 6.29
CA LEU A 53 -2.43 2.23 6.71
C LEU A 53 -2.06 3.49 5.93
N VAL A 54 -0.77 3.74 5.74
CA VAL A 54 -0.29 4.89 4.94
C VAL A 54 -0.82 4.79 3.51
N GLY A 55 -0.71 3.62 2.88
CA GLY A 55 -1.26 3.38 1.55
C GLY A 55 -2.77 3.58 1.48
N ALA A 56 -3.52 3.10 2.49
CA ALA A 56 -4.97 3.25 2.54
C ALA A 56 -5.40 4.72 2.69
N ILE A 57 -4.75 5.49 3.58
CA ILE A 57 -5.04 6.92 3.77
C ILE A 57 -4.74 7.68 2.47
N ALA A 58 -3.59 7.41 1.85
CA ALA A 58 -3.22 8.03 0.58
C ALA A 58 -4.22 7.71 -0.54
N ALA A 59 -4.66 6.46 -0.64
CA ALA A 59 -5.65 6.03 -1.61
C ALA A 59 -7.00 6.72 -1.40
N VAL A 60 -7.49 6.78 -0.15
CA VAL A 60 -8.76 7.46 0.19
C VAL A 60 -8.68 8.95 -0.12
N TRP A 61 -7.58 9.62 0.24
CA TRP A 61 -7.37 11.03 -0.07
C TRP A 61 -7.38 11.28 -1.57
N ALA A 62 -6.61 10.50 -2.34
CA ALA A 62 -6.54 10.67 -3.79
C ALA A 62 -7.88 10.38 -4.48
N LEU A 63 -8.63 9.39 -4.00
CA LEU A 63 -9.99 9.12 -4.48
C LEU A 63 -10.91 10.31 -4.22
N GLY A 64 -10.83 10.91 -3.03
CA GLY A 64 -11.57 12.12 -2.68
C GLY A 64 -11.19 13.32 -3.56
N SER A 65 -9.90 13.51 -3.83
CA SER A 65 -9.42 14.57 -4.74
C SER A 65 -9.93 14.40 -6.17
N LEU A 66 -10.00 13.17 -6.69
CA LEU A 66 -10.52 12.89 -8.04
C LEU A 66 -12.04 13.04 -8.16
N ILE A 67 -12.78 12.84 -7.06
CA ILE A 67 -14.25 12.92 -7.06
C ILE A 67 -14.73 14.34 -6.76
N GLY A 68 -13.98 15.09 -5.94
CA GLY A 68 -14.34 16.43 -5.48
C GLY A 68 -13.61 17.60 -6.17
N GLY A 69 -12.59 17.30 -7.00
CA GLY A 69 -11.95 18.25 -7.92
C GLY A 69 -12.66 18.27 -9.26
#